data_AF-A0A059IYS0-F1
#
_entry.id   AF-A0A059IYS0-F1
#
_cell.length_a   1.000
_cell.length_b   1.000
_cell.length_c   1.000
_cell.angle_alpha   90.00
_cell.angle_beta   90.00
_cell.angle_gamma   90.00
#
_symmetry.space_group_name_H-M   'P 1'
#
loop_
_entity.id
_entity.type
_entity.pdbx_description
1 polymer ?
#
loop_
_entity_poly.entity_id
_entity_poly.type
_entity_poly.pdbx_seq_one_letter_code
_entity_poly.pdbx_strand_id
1 'polypeptide(L)'
;MFEQTLPFIAPAVLFVSAYFLDVLYRSVIIRSTIYAAIIIGTCLAIFSPPFNNVLLNYLTGFFSFWYIIWSANILFIYRPLQLRRLKKNKSQAGISYHWEELPPACTYERVQWAWDLSVNYRGIGWEHAMPKEGYPPLNTQLGVRVKDFNHRLFVICRQVRRIVISYILLDLAQNILHTSWRDTFGWTGVTAEIIATGLALFSFTDGLHGLSTLIGVGLLGGEEWMYPALFGRLECFKRM
;
A
#
# COMPACT_ATOMS: atom_id res chain seq x y z
N MET A 1 12.15 3.02 -27.09
CA MET A 1 12.68 3.64 -25.84
C MET A 1 11.56 4.08 -24.91
N PHE A 2 10.50 4.74 -25.41
CA PHE A 2 9.32 5.13 -24.61
C PHE A 2 8.59 3.97 -23.93
N GLU A 3 8.42 2.83 -24.61
CA GLU A 3 7.68 1.69 -24.05
C GLU A 3 8.31 1.15 -22.75
N GLN A 4 9.64 1.09 -22.68
CA GLN A 4 10.37 0.65 -21.48
C GLN A 4 10.16 1.57 -20.27
N THR A 5 9.72 2.81 -20.50
CA THR A 5 9.46 3.78 -19.43
C THR A 5 8.02 3.78 -18.93
N LEU A 6 7.08 3.18 -19.68
CA LEU A 6 5.64 3.15 -19.35
C LEU A 6 5.34 2.68 -17.91
N PRO A 7 5.96 1.61 -17.37
CA PRO A 7 5.68 1.13 -16.02
C PRO A 7 6.07 2.13 -14.93
N PHE A 8 6.99 3.05 -15.24
CA PHE A 8 7.51 4.03 -14.30
C PHE A 8 6.73 5.35 -14.32
N ILE A 9 5.84 5.56 -15.30
CA ILE A 9 5.07 6.80 -15.41
C ILE A 9 4.14 6.96 -14.20
N ALA A 10 3.33 5.96 -13.90
CA ALA A 10 2.40 5.99 -12.78
C ALA A 10 3.08 6.28 -11.42
N PRO A 11 4.14 5.55 -11.02
CA PRO A 11 4.86 5.87 -9.78
C PRO A 11 5.52 7.25 -9.80
N ALA A 12 6.11 7.66 -10.93
CA ALA A 12 6.76 8.97 -11.03
C ALA A 12 5.74 10.12 -10.91
N VAL A 13 4.61 10.02 -11.62
CA VAL A 13 3.53 11.01 -11.55
C VAL A 13 2.96 11.07 -10.14
N LEU A 14 2.74 9.92 -9.48
CA LEU A 14 2.26 9.90 -8.11
C LEU A 14 3.27 10.50 -7.12
N PHE A 15 4.55 10.19 -7.29
CA PHE A 15 5.63 10.78 -6.47
C PHE A 15 5.68 12.31 -6.61
N VAL A 16 5.66 12.82 -7.84
CA VAL A 16 5.64 14.28 -8.09
C VAL A 16 4.38 14.91 -7.50
N SER A 17 3.23 14.23 -7.61
CA SER A 17 1.97 14.67 -7.03
C SER A 17 2.02 14.73 -5.50
N ALA A 18 2.63 13.73 -4.86
CA ALA A 18 2.84 13.67 -3.41
C ALA A 18 3.84 14.74 -2.93
N TYR A 19 4.80 15.12 -3.77
CA TYR A 19 5.74 16.19 -3.45
C TYR A 19 5.07 17.57 -3.46
N PHE A 20 4.15 17.83 -4.41
CA PHE A 20 3.45 19.10 -4.59
C PHE A 20 2.00 19.10 -4.10
N LEU A 21 1.67 18.35 -3.02
CA LEU A 21 0.30 18.23 -2.51
C LEU A 21 -0.36 19.59 -2.22
N ASP A 22 0.41 20.57 -1.72
CA ASP A 22 -0.10 21.89 -1.34
C ASP A 22 -0.67 22.70 -2.52
N VAL A 23 -0.16 22.45 -3.73
CA VAL A 23 -0.63 23.07 -4.97
C VAL A 23 -1.79 22.26 -5.54
N LEU A 24 -1.62 20.94 -5.54
CA LEU A 24 -2.55 19.97 -6.12
C LEU A 24 -3.91 19.99 -5.41
N TYR A 25 -3.94 20.16 -4.09
CA TYR A 25 -5.17 20.23 -3.31
C TYR A 25 -5.96 21.53 -3.46
N ARG A 26 -5.41 22.54 -4.14
CA ARG A 26 -6.13 23.80 -4.41
C ARG A 26 -7.22 23.64 -5.47
N SER A 27 -7.10 22.64 -6.36
CA SER A 27 -8.01 22.46 -7.49
C SER A 27 -8.36 21.00 -7.70
N VAL A 28 -9.65 20.67 -7.62
CA VAL A 28 -10.18 19.34 -7.97
C VAL A 28 -9.82 18.97 -9.40
N ILE A 29 -9.80 19.94 -10.32
CA ILE A 29 -9.50 19.70 -11.74
C ILE A 29 -8.09 19.13 -11.90
N ILE A 30 -7.09 19.72 -11.23
CA ILE A 30 -5.70 19.24 -11.29
C ILE A 30 -5.61 17.81 -10.78
N ARG A 31 -6.33 17.48 -9.69
CA ARG A 31 -6.38 16.12 -9.13
C ARG A 31 -6.99 15.12 -10.09
N SER A 32 -8.11 15.48 -10.72
CA SER A 32 -8.77 14.67 -11.74
C SER A 32 -7.90 14.46 -12.97
N THR A 33 -7.21 15.49 -13.45
CA THR A 33 -6.29 15.37 -14.59
C THR A 33 -5.11 14.46 -14.28
N ILE A 34 -4.50 14.59 -13.10
CA ILE A 34 -3.40 13.73 -12.66
C ILE A 34 -3.86 12.28 -12.51
N TYR A 35 -5.03 12.08 -11.90
CA TYR A 35 -5.61 10.74 -11.75
C TYR A 35 -5.90 10.09 -13.12
N ALA A 36 -6.46 10.85 -14.05
CA ALA A 36 -6.67 10.38 -15.42
C ALA A 36 -5.35 10.04 -16.12
N ALA A 37 -4.31 10.85 -15.94
CA ALA A 37 -2.98 10.57 -16.49
C ALA A 37 -2.37 9.27 -15.92
N ILE A 38 -2.55 9.02 -14.61
CA ILE A 38 -2.13 7.76 -13.98
C ILE A 38 -2.90 6.59 -14.58
N ILE A 39 -4.24 6.67 -14.68
CA ILE A 39 -5.07 5.62 -15.30
C ILE A 39 -4.58 5.32 -16.72
N ILE A 40 -4.48 6.34 -17.57
CA ILE A 40 -4.06 6.17 -18.97
C ILE A 40 -2.66 5.53 -19.02
N GLY A 41 -1.70 6.02 -18.24
CA GLY A 41 -0.35 5.47 -18.19
C GLY A 41 -0.33 3.99 -17.74
N THR A 42 -1.10 3.66 -16.71
CA THR A 42 -1.22 2.27 -16.22
C THR A 42 -1.90 1.35 -17.23
N CYS A 43 -2.97 1.80 -17.89
CA CYS A 43 -3.63 1.04 -18.95
C CYS A 43 -2.67 0.78 -20.11
N LEU A 44 -1.92 1.79 -20.55
CA LEU A 44 -0.91 1.62 -21.60
C LEU A 44 0.19 0.63 -21.20
N ALA A 45 0.67 0.68 -19.95
CA ALA A 45 1.67 -0.28 -19.46
C ALA A 45 1.13 -1.73 -19.40
N ILE A 46 -0.17 -1.92 -19.15
CA ILE A 46 -0.82 -3.23 -19.14
C ILE A 46 -1.03 -3.76 -20.56
N PHE A 47 -1.54 -2.93 -21.48
CA PHE A 47 -1.82 -3.35 -22.86
C PHE A 47 -0.57 -3.46 -23.73
N SER A 48 0.51 -2.77 -23.37
CA SER A 48 1.79 -2.78 -24.08
C SER A 48 2.90 -3.22 -23.12
N PRO A 49 2.98 -4.51 -22.77
CA PRO A 49 3.95 -5.03 -21.81
C PRO A 49 5.38 -4.78 -22.33
N PRO A 50 6.19 -4.02 -21.59
CA PRO A 50 7.44 -3.48 -22.13
C PRO A 50 8.67 -4.35 -21.87
N PHE A 51 8.53 -5.42 -21.08
CA PHE A 51 9.63 -6.30 -20.73
C PHE A 51 9.56 -7.58 -21.55
N ASN A 52 10.72 -8.10 -21.96
CA ASN A 52 10.80 -9.44 -22.56
C ASN A 52 10.57 -10.55 -21.52
N ASN A 53 10.67 -10.25 -20.23
CA ASN A 53 10.50 -11.19 -19.14
C ASN A 53 9.03 -11.26 -18.67
N VAL A 54 8.43 -12.45 -18.75
CA VAL A 54 7.04 -12.72 -18.36
C VAL A 54 6.76 -12.35 -16.90
N LEU A 55 7.70 -12.61 -15.99
CA LEU A 55 7.55 -12.27 -14.58
C LEU A 55 7.47 -10.76 -14.37
N LEU A 56 8.30 -9.99 -15.07
CA LEU A 56 8.29 -8.53 -14.96
C LEU A 56 7.00 -7.93 -15.52
N ASN A 57 6.48 -8.46 -16.63
CA ASN A 57 5.19 -8.05 -17.17
C ASN A 57 4.04 -8.39 -16.21
N TYR A 58 4.08 -9.58 -15.60
CA TYR A 58 3.11 -9.99 -14.60
C TYR A 58 3.11 -9.01 -13.40
N LEU A 59 4.28 -8.76 -12.81
CA LEU A 59 4.43 -7.80 -11.71
C LEU A 59 3.97 -6.39 -12.11
N THR A 60 4.30 -5.96 -13.34
CA THR A 60 3.89 -4.65 -13.86
C THR A 60 2.37 -4.51 -13.90
N GLY A 61 1.64 -5.55 -14.30
CA GLY A 61 0.18 -5.53 -14.29
C GLY A 61 -0.40 -5.30 -12.89
N PHE A 62 0.09 -6.06 -11.90
CA PHE A 62 -0.36 -5.92 -10.51
C PHE A 62 -0.02 -4.55 -9.91
N PHE A 63 1.21 -4.08 -10.08
CA PHE A 63 1.60 -2.76 -9.57
C PHE A 63 0.86 -1.62 -10.26
N SER A 64 0.61 -1.74 -11.57
CA SER A 64 -0.16 -0.73 -12.33
C SER A 64 -1.57 -0.57 -11.78
N PHE A 65 -2.29 -1.67 -11.53
CA PHE A 65 -3.58 -1.62 -10.86
C PHE A 65 -3.50 -0.99 -9.46
N TRP A 66 -2.48 -1.35 -8.70
CA TRP A 66 -2.28 -0.82 -7.37
C TRP A 66 -2.06 0.70 -7.35
N TYR A 67 -1.32 1.25 -8.33
CA TYR A 67 -1.15 2.69 -8.48
C TYR A 67 -2.46 3.43 -8.80
N ILE A 68 -3.43 2.80 -9.46
CA ILE A 68 -4.77 3.37 -9.65
C ILE A 68 -5.47 3.50 -8.28
N ILE A 69 -5.55 2.42 -7.51
CA ILE A 69 -6.17 2.47 -6.17
C ILE A 69 -5.46 3.49 -5.29
N TRP A 70 -4.13 3.46 -5.27
CA TRP A 70 -3.34 4.26 -4.36
C TRP A 70 -3.40 5.75 -4.70
N SER A 71 -3.37 6.09 -5.99
CA SER A 71 -3.58 7.47 -6.43
C SER A 71 -4.98 7.98 -6.10
N ALA A 72 -6.03 7.16 -6.25
CA ALA A 72 -7.38 7.54 -5.82
C ALA A 72 -7.42 7.86 -4.31
N ASN A 73 -6.74 7.05 -3.50
CA ASN A 73 -6.63 7.27 -2.06
C ASN A 73 -5.91 8.58 -1.71
N ILE A 74 -4.75 8.84 -2.34
CA ILE A 74 -3.95 10.04 -2.07
C ILE A 74 -4.62 11.31 -2.60
N LEU A 75 -5.31 11.25 -3.73
CA LEU A 75 -5.82 12.44 -4.41
C LEU A 75 -7.25 12.81 -3.96
N PHE A 76 -8.08 11.83 -3.58
CA PHE A 76 -9.51 12.08 -3.32
C PHE A 76 -10.00 11.66 -1.94
N ILE A 77 -9.54 10.52 -1.43
CA ILE A 77 -10.11 9.93 -0.22
C ILE A 77 -9.48 10.54 1.03
N TYR A 78 -8.15 10.54 1.11
CA TYR A 78 -7.46 11.08 2.27
C TYR A 78 -7.27 12.60 2.18
N ARG A 79 -7.12 13.23 3.35
CA ARG A 79 -6.70 14.62 3.51
C ARG A 79 -5.19 14.64 3.75
N PRO A 80 -4.35 14.55 2.71
CA PRO A 80 -2.91 14.36 2.87
C PRO A 80 -2.21 15.52 3.57
N LEU A 81 -2.81 16.72 3.53
CA LEU A 81 -2.35 17.90 4.27
C LEU A 81 -2.46 17.73 5.80
N GLN A 82 -3.32 16.84 6.27
CA GLN A 82 -3.54 16.55 7.69
C GLN A 82 -2.78 15.29 8.15
N LEU A 83 -2.01 14.67 7.25
CA LEU A 83 -1.26 13.47 7.60
C LEU A 83 -0.16 13.81 8.58
N ARG A 84 0.01 12.90 9.54
CA ARG A 84 1.11 12.89 10.48
C ARG A 84 1.83 11.56 10.36
N ARG A 85 3.15 11.63 10.27
CA ARG A 85 4.01 10.45 10.20
C ARG A 85 4.66 10.21 11.55
N LEU A 86 4.68 8.97 12.02
CA LEU A 86 5.44 8.60 13.21
C LEU A 86 6.91 8.43 12.83
N LYS A 87 7.79 9.25 13.41
CA LYS A 87 9.23 9.16 13.20
C LYS A 87 9.91 8.67 14.47
N LYS A 88 10.75 7.65 14.31
CA LYS A 88 11.59 7.12 15.38
C LYS A 88 12.81 8.01 15.54
N ASN A 89 12.96 8.65 16.69
CA ASN A 89 14.16 9.39 17.05
C ASN A 89 15.04 8.50 17.95
N LYS A 90 16.26 8.22 17.50
CA LYS A 90 17.25 7.47 18.28
C LYS A 90 18.16 8.49 18.97
N SER A 91 17.95 8.73 20.25
CA SER A 91 18.86 9.51 21.09
C SER A 91 19.77 8.58 21.89
N GLN A 92 20.91 9.09 22.36
CA GLN A 92 21.77 8.38 23.33
C GLN A 92 21.02 8.04 24.62
N ALA A 93 19.96 8.79 24.98
CA ALA A 93 19.13 8.57 26.16
C ALA A 93 17.98 7.55 25.95
N GLY A 94 17.76 7.07 24.71
CA GLY A 94 16.69 6.11 24.40
C GLY A 94 16.04 6.32 23.04
N ILE A 95 15.03 5.49 22.77
CA ILE A 95 14.19 5.58 21.57
C ILE A 95 12.94 6.38 21.93
N SER A 96 12.73 7.51 21.28
CA SER A 96 11.47 8.27 21.36
C SER A 96 10.77 8.30 20.01
N TYR A 97 9.44 8.43 20.02
CA TYR A 97 8.65 8.60 18.81
C TYR A 97 7.98 9.96 18.85
N HIS A 98 8.01 10.67 17.73
CA HIS A 98 7.30 11.93 17.58
C HIS A 98 6.47 11.89 16.29
N TRP A 99 5.35 12.61 16.33
CA TRP A 99 4.54 12.86 15.15
C TRP A 99 5.16 14.02 14.39
N GLU A 100 5.53 13.75 13.15
CA GLU A 100 6.00 14.75 12.19
C GLU A 100 4.79 15.14 11.33
N GLU A 101 4.52 16.44 11.25
CA GLU A 101 3.54 16.98 10.31
C GLU A 101 4.13 17.04 8.91
N LEU A 102 3.27 17.25 7.90
CA LEU A 102 3.68 17.37 6.52
C LEU A 102 4.76 18.47 6.36
N PRO A 103 6.00 18.13 5.95
CA PRO A 103 7.07 19.11 5.82
C PRO A 103 6.75 20.12 4.72
N PRO A 104 7.29 21.36 4.80
CA PRO A 104 7.09 22.35 3.74
C PRO A 104 7.65 21.86 2.40
N ALA A 105 7.04 22.33 1.31
CA ALA A 105 7.49 22.05 -0.04
C ALA A 105 8.97 22.45 -0.23
N CYS A 106 9.65 21.84 -1.21
CA CYS A 106 11.06 22.12 -1.51
C CYS A 106 12.07 21.70 -0.44
N THR A 107 11.70 20.87 0.53
CA THR A 107 12.63 20.31 1.53
C THR A 107 13.03 18.87 1.22
N TYR A 108 14.21 18.46 1.73
CA TYR A 108 14.65 17.07 1.67
C TYR A 108 13.69 16.12 2.42
N GLU A 109 13.13 16.58 3.54
CA GLU A 109 12.13 15.83 4.29
C GLU A 109 10.85 15.61 3.47
N ARG A 110 10.44 16.59 2.66
CA ARG A 110 9.32 16.44 1.72
C ARG A 110 9.61 15.41 0.63
N VAL A 111 10.85 15.32 0.13
CA VAL A 111 11.25 14.25 -0.81
C VAL A 111 11.11 12.88 -0.17
N GLN A 112 11.60 12.73 1.07
CA GLN A 112 11.45 11.47 1.80
C GLN A 112 9.98 11.13 2.07
N TRP A 113 9.16 12.12 2.39
CA TRP A 113 7.71 11.95 2.55
C TRP A 113 7.03 11.55 1.24
N ALA A 114 7.33 12.22 0.12
CA ALA A 114 6.76 11.88 -1.17
C ALA A 114 7.17 10.47 -1.62
N TRP A 115 8.42 10.08 -1.37
CA TRP A 115 8.92 8.73 -1.61
C TRP A 115 8.15 7.71 -0.78
N ASP A 116 8.06 7.94 0.54
CA ASP A 116 7.30 7.10 1.46
C ASP A 116 5.84 7.01 1.04
N LEU A 117 5.17 8.11 0.71
CA LEU A 117 3.79 8.09 0.24
C LEU A 117 3.62 7.37 -1.10
N SER A 118 4.60 7.40 -2.00
CA SER A 118 4.50 6.75 -3.32
C SER A 118 4.81 5.25 -3.31
N VAL A 119 5.71 4.81 -2.41
CA VAL A 119 6.26 3.44 -2.38
C VAL A 119 5.79 2.67 -1.15
N ASN A 120 5.64 3.37 -0.02
CA ASN A 120 5.26 2.76 1.23
C ASN A 120 3.74 2.75 1.36
N TYR A 121 3.16 1.59 1.07
CA TYR A 121 1.73 1.32 1.18
C TYR A 121 1.24 1.25 2.63
N ARG A 122 1.98 1.83 3.59
CA ARG A 122 1.48 2.17 4.92
C ARG A 122 0.22 2.98 4.71
N GLY A 123 -0.93 2.34 4.98
CA GLY A 123 -2.23 2.95 4.78
C GLY A 123 -2.20 4.41 5.21
N ILE A 124 -2.43 5.31 4.28
CA ILE A 124 -2.57 6.74 4.57
C ILE A 124 -3.84 6.97 5.43
N GLY A 125 -4.62 5.91 5.68
CA GLY A 125 -5.75 5.83 6.60
C GLY A 125 -5.47 5.32 8.00
N TRP A 126 -4.47 5.87 8.68
CA TRP A 126 -4.36 5.66 10.13
C TRP A 126 -5.23 6.58 10.98
N GLU A 127 -6.18 7.33 10.40
CA GLU A 127 -7.21 8.01 11.20
C GLU A 127 -8.21 7.02 11.84
N HIS A 128 -8.35 5.81 11.29
CA HIS A 128 -9.37 4.84 11.70
C HIS A 128 -8.92 3.83 12.75
N ALA A 129 -7.68 3.37 12.68
CA ALA A 129 -7.12 2.42 13.65
C ALA A 129 -6.20 3.08 14.68
N MET A 130 -6.01 4.40 14.62
CA MET A 130 -5.26 5.13 15.64
C MET A 130 -6.01 5.14 16.97
N PRO A 131 -5.32 4.83 18.08
CA PRO A 131 -5.75 5.35 19.37
C PRO A 131 -5.79 6.89 19.27
N LYS A 132 -6.90 7.53 19.67
CA LYS A 132 -7.03 9.00 19.70
C LYS A 132 -5.92 9.68 20.52
N GLU A 133 -5.32 8.94 21.45
CA GLU A 133 -4.24 9.38 22.33
C GLU A 133 -2.84 9.13 21.74
N GLY A 134 -2.74 8.66 20.49
CA GLY A 134 -1.50 8.28 19.85
C GLY A 134 -0.94 6.96 20.36
N TYR A 135 0.24 6.59 19.86
CA TYR A 135 0.99 5.47 20.43
C TYR A 135 1.75 5.96 21.66
N PRO A 136 1.65 5.28 22.82
CA PRO A 136 2.45 5.65 23.97
C PRO A 136 3.94 5.56 23.60
N PRO A 137 4.80 6.49 24.06
CA PRO A 137 6.23 6.34 23.90
C PRO A 137 6.64 5.00 24.51
N LEU A 138 7.38 4.16 23.76
CA LEU A 138 7.96 2.95 24.32
C LEU A 138 8.87 3.35 25.49
N ASN A 139 8.38 3.13 26.70
CA ASN A 139 9.10 3.45 27.91
C ASN A 139 10.29 2.49 28.03
N THR A 140 11.47 2.96 27.66
CA THR A 140 12.72 2.17 27.63
C THR A 140 13.34 1.96 29.02
N GLN A 141 12.71 2.46 30.08
CA GLN A 141 13.13 2.16 31.45
C GLN A 141 12.85 0.73 31.90
N LEU A 142 11.98 -0.02 31.20
CA LEU A 142 12.10 -1.47 31.22
C LEU A 142 13.22 -1.83 30.26
N GLY A 143 14.39 -2.08 30.84
CA GLY A 143 15.59 -2.48 30.12
C GLY A 143 15.25 -3.44 28.99
N VAL A 144 15.94 -3.26 27.87
CA VAL A 144 15.88 -4.08 26.65
C VAL A 144 16.03 -5.55 27.02
N ARG A 145 14.95 -6.19 27.51
CA ARG A 145 14.78 -7.63 27.41
C ARG A 145 14.64 -7.82 25.92
N VAL A 146 15.73 -8.26 25.31
CA VAL A 146 15.79 -9.05 24.09
C VAL A 146 14.36 -9.36 23.64
N LYS A 147 13.80 -8.51 22.74
CA LYS A 147 12.39 -8.54 22.32
C LYS A 147 11.90 -9.99 22.32
N ASP A 148 11.03 -10.36 23.25
CA ASP A 148 10.66 -11.75 23.54
C ASP A 148 10.46 -12.50 22.22
N PHE A 149 11.30 -13.51 21.98
CA PHE A 149 11.22 -14.35 20.78
C PHE A 149 9.78 -14.87 20.58
N ASN A 150 9.09 -15.13 21.68
CA ASN A 150 7.68 -15.55 21.71
C ASN A 150 6.73 -14.52 21.08
N HIS A 151 6.95 -13.22 21.28
CA HIS A 151 6.13 -12.18 20.66
C HIS A 151 6.38 -12.10 19.15
N ARG A 152 7.66 -12.15 18.73
CA ARG A 152 8.02 -12.18 17.30
C ARG A 152 7.48 -13.42 16.60
N LEU A 153 7.53 -14.58 17.26
CA LEU A 153 7.01 -15.84 16.74
C LEU A 153 5.50 -15.75 16.47
N PHE A 154 4.74 -15.12 17.37
CA PHE A 154 3.31 -14.88 17.15
C PHE A 154 3.04 -14.05 15.89
N VAL A 155 3.81 -12.98 15.67
CA VAL A 155 3.71 -12.15 14.45
C VAL A 155 4.06 -12.95 13.21
N ILE A 156 5.16 -13.70 13.26
CA ILE A 156 5.62 -14.55 12.16
C ILE A 156 4.52 -15.54 11.79
N CYS A 157 4.00 -16.30 12.75
CA CYS A 157 2.91 -17.25 12.53
C CYS A 157 1.66 -16.58 11.94
N ARG A 158 1.30 -15.39 12.44
CA ARG A 158 0.17 -14.61 11.91
C ARG A 158 0.39 -14.22 10.44
N GLN A 159 1.57 -13.74 10.08
CA GLN A 159 1.87 -13.34 8.70
C GLN A 159 2.00 -14.55 7.77
N VAL A 160 2.59 -15.65 8.22
CA VAL A 160 2.64 -16.92 7.47
C VAL A 160 1.22 -17.41 7.16
N ARG A 161 0.34 -17.43 8.17
CA ARG A 161 -1.08 -17.78 7.95
C ARG A 161 -1.74 -16.86 6.92
N ARG A 162 -1.48 -15.56 6.98
CA ARG A 162 -2.02 -14.58 6.01
C ARG A 162 -1.53 -14.89 4.60
N ILE A 163 -0.23 -15.11 4.41
CA ILE A 163 0.37 -15.47 3.12
C ILE A 163 -0.26 -16.77 2.57
N VAL A 164 -0.45 -17.79 3.41
CA VAL A 164 -1.08 -19.05 3.02
C VAL A 164 -2.53 -18.84 2.58
N ILE A 165 -3.32 -18.06 3.34
CA ILE A 165 -4.69 -17.72 2.95
C ILE A 165 -4.72 -16.95 1.63
N SER A 166 -3.86 -15.94 1.48
CA SER A 166 -3.71 -15.17 0.24
C SER A 166 -3.37 -16.07 -0.95
N TYR A 167 -2.49 -17.06 -0.77
CA TYR A 167 -2.16 -18.02 -1.82
C TYR A 167 -3.38 -18.88 -2.21
N ILE A 168 -4.11 -19.43 -1.24
CA ILE A 168 -5.31 -20.24 -1.49
C ILE A 168 -6.39 -19.41 -2.22
N LEU A 169 -6.60 -18.15 -1.82
CA LEU A 169 -7.56 -17.26 -2.47
C LEU A 169 -7.13 -16.88 -3.89
N LEU A 170 -5.82 -16.70 -4.13
CA LEU A 170 -5.27 -16.45 -5.46
C LEU A 170 -5.47 -17.67 -6.37
N ASP A 171 -5.21 -18.87 -5.88
CA ASP A 171 -5.45 -20.12 -6.61
C ASP A 171 -6.94 -20.32 -6.92
N LEU A 172 -7.83 -20.05 -5.95
CA LEU A 172 -9.28 -20.06 -6.19
C LEU A 172 -9.70 -19.07 -7.27
N ALA A 173 -9.18 -17.84 -7.23
CA ALA A 173 -9.46 -16.82 -8.22
C ALA A 173 -8.99 -17.26 -9.63
N GLN A 174 -7.81 -17.86 -9.73
CA GLN A 174 -7.29 -18.39 -10.98
C GLN A 174 -8.17 -19.52 -11.52
N ASN A 175 -8.59 -20.46 -10.68
CA ASN A 175 -9.49 -21.54 -11.07
C ASN A 175 -10.83 -21.01 -11.60
N ILE A 176 -11.40 -19.97 -10.97
CA ILE A 176 -12.64 -19.32 -11.45
C ILE A 176 -12.42 -18.67 -12.82
N LEU A 177 -11.30 -17.98 -13.04
CA LEU A 177 -10.96 -17.33 -14.31
C LEU A 177 -10.63 -18.33 -15.43
N HIS A 178 -10.12 -19.51 -15.09
CA HIS A 178 -9.85 -20.58 -16.05
C HIS A 178 -11.10 -21.38 -16.44
N THR A 179 -12.16 -21.32 -15.62
CA THR A 179 -13.42 -22.00 -15.92
C THR A 179 -14.10 -21.31 -17.10
N SER A 180 -14.46 -22.06 -18.15
CA SER A 180 -15.17 -21.49 -19.29
C SER A 180 -16.63 -21.23 -18.94
N TRP A 181 -16.97 -19.99 -18.63
CA TRP A 181 -18.36 -19.55 -18.35
C TRP A 181 -19.26 -19.48 -19.58
N ARG A 182 -18.77 -19.93 -20.74
CA ARG A 182 -19.41 -19.76 -22.06
C ARG A 182 -20.81 -20.41 -22.14
N ASP A 183 -21.07 -21.41 -21.31
CA ASP A 183 -22.35 -22.15 -21.28
C ASP A 183 -23.28 -21.71 -20.13
N THR A 184 -22.86 -20.77 -19.29
CA THR A 184 -23.64 -20.29 -18.14
C THR A 184 -24.29 -18.94 -18.47
N PHE A 185 -25.50 -18.66 -17.97
CA PHE A 185 -26.22 -17.39 -18.13
C PHE A 185 -25.26 -16.19 -18.06
N GLY A 186 -25.15 -15.41 -19.15
CA GLY A 186 -24.02 -14.50 -19.36
C GLY A 186 -23.72 -13.50 -18.22
N TRP A 187 -24.70 -13.15 -17.39
CA TRP A 187 -24.49 -12.24 -16.25
C TRP A 187 -23.79 -12.91 -15.06
N THR A 188 -23.99 -14.22 -14.83
CA THR A 188 -23.32 -14.94 -13.74
C THR A 188 -21.84 -15.13 -14.05
N GLY A 189 -21.51 -15.43 -15.31
CA GLY A 189 -20.13 -15.49 -15.79
C GLY A 189 -19.39 -14.16 -15.62
N VAL A 190 -19.97 -13.06 -16.11
CA VAL A 190 -19.39 -11.71 -15.95
C VAL A 190 -19.20 -11.35 -14.47
N THR A 191 -20.19 -11.65 -13.63
CA THR A 191 -20.08 -11.38 -12.18
C THR A 191 -18.97 -12.21 -11.53
N ALA A 192 -18.85 -13.48 -11.89
CA ALA A 192 -17.80 -14.37 -11.40
C ALA A 192 -16.40 -13.89 -11.81
N GLU A 193 -16.23 -13.45 -13.07
CA GLU A 193 -14.96 -12.92 -13.58
C GLU A 193 -14.55 -11.62 -12.86
N ILE A 194 -15.49 -10.70 -12.61
CA ILE A 194 -15.23 -9.47 -11.84
C ILE A 194 -14.80 -9.80 -10.41
N ILE A 195 -15.55 -10.69 -9.74
CA ILE A 195 -15.24 -11.10 -8.37
C ILE A 195 -13.87 -11.79 -8.30
N ALA A 196 -13.60 -12.71 -9.23
CA ALA A 196 -12.33 -13.43 -9.26
C ALA A 196 -11.14 -12.50 -9.54
N THR A 197 -11.31 -11.54 -10.45
CA THR A 197 -10.27 -10.52 -10.71
C THR A 197 -10.02 -9.67 -9.45
N GLY A 198 -11.07 -9.21 -8.79
CA GLY A 198 -10.96 -8.48 -7.52
C GLY A 198 -10.29 -9.31 -6.43
N LEU A 199 -10.64 -10.59 -6.32
CA LEU A 199 -10.06 -11.53 -5.36
C LEU A 199 -8.58 -11.78 -5.64
N ALA A 200 -8.18 -11.96 -6.89
CA ALA A 200 -6.78 -12.14 -7.29
C ALA A 200 -5.93 -10.91 -6.92
N LEU A 201 -6.43 -9.70 -7.22
CA LEU A 201 -5.74 -8.45 -6.93
C LEU A 201 -5.62 -8.20 -5.42
N PHE A 202 -6.69 -8.43 -4.67
CA PHE A 202 -6.68 -8.33 -3.21
C PHE A 202 -5.69 -9.34 -2.60
N SER A 203 -5.78 -10.61 -3.00
CA SER A 203 -4.99 -11.68 -2.38
C SER A 203 -3.51 -11.52 -2.68
N PHE A 204 -3.15 -11.13 -3.90
CA PHE A 204 -1.77 -10.85 -4.26
C PHE A 204 -1.18 -9.68 -3.47
N THR A 205 -1.90 -8.56 -3.36
CA THR A 205 -1.43 -7.37 -2.64
C THR A 205 -1.34 -7.61 -1.13
N ASP A 206 -2.32 -8.31 -0.56
CA ASP A 206 -2.32 -8.75 0.83
C ASP A 206 -1.16 -9.71 1.14
N GLY A 207 -0.87 -10.65 0.23
CA GLY A 207 0.24 -11.58 0.33
C GLY A 207 1.61 -10.89 0.27
N LEU A 208 1.80 -9.95 -0.66
CA LEU A 208 3.02 -9.13 -0.74
C LEU A 208 3.22 -8.29 0.52
N HIS A 209 2.16 -7.70 1.04
CA HIS A 209 2.20 -6.96 2.30
C HIS A 209 2.51 -7.88 3.50
N GLY A 210 1.95 -9.09 3.54
CA GLY A 210 2.28 -10.10 4.54
C GLY A 210 3.77 -10.47 4.50
N LEU A 211 4.31 -10.66 3.30
CA LEU A 211 5.72 -10.97 3.07
C LEU A 211 6.65 -9.83 3.50
N SER A 212 6.33 -8.58 3.14
CA SER A 212 7.12 -7.41 3.58
C SER A 212 7.13 -7.27 5.09
N THR A 213 6.00 -7.57 5.75
CA THR A 213 5.89 -7.58 7.22
C THR A 213 6.72 -8.70 7.85
N LEU A 214 6.68 -9.89 7.25
CA LEU A 214 7.45 -11.05 7.70
C LEU A 214 8.96 -10.78 7.65
N ILE A 215 9.44 -10.21 6.54
CA ILE A 215 10.84 -9.82 6.38
C ILE A 215 11.17 -8.67 7.35
N GLY A 216 10.36 -7.62 7.36
CA GLY A 216 10.62 -6.41 8.13
C GLY A 216 10.62 -6.61 9.64
N VAL A 217 9.61 -7.30 10.18
CA VAL A 217 9.46 -7.53 11.62
C VAL A 217 10.15 -8.81 12.06
N GLY A 218 9.94 -9.89 11.31
CA GLY A 218 10.44 -11.22 11.65
C GLY A 218 11.95 -11.35 11.47
N LEU A 219 12.47 -11.02 10.29
CA LEU A 219 13.90 -11.18 9.97
C LEU A 219 14.74 -9.96 10.39
N LEU A 220 14.28 -8.75 10.05
CA LEU A 220 15.04 -7.51 10.27
C LEU A 220 14.79 -6.88 11.64
N GLY A 221 13.93 -7.47 12.47
CA GLY A 221 13.68 -7.02 13.85
C GLY A 221 12.97 -5.66 13.97
N GLY A 222 12.27 -5.25 12.90
CA GLY A 222 11.42 -4.06 12.84
C GLY A 222 10.28 -4.07 13.86
N GLU A 223 9.44 -3.04 13.80
CA GLU A 223 8.31 -2.88 14.71
C GLU A 223 7.00 -3.09 13.96
N GLU A 224 6.04 -3.78 14.57
CA GLU A 224 4.79 -4.19 13.91
C GLU A 224 3.97 -3.01 13.39
N TRP A 225 3.96 -1.89 14.11
CA TRP A 225 3.23 -0.68 13.69
C TRP A 225 3.76 -0.11 12.36
N MET A 226 4.99 -0.46 11.96
CA MET A 226 5.56 -0.05 10.67
C MET A 226 4.92 -0.77 9.48
N TYR A 227 4.17 -1.85 9.72
CA TYR A 227 3.56 -2.71 8.72
C TYR A 227 2.08 -2.95 9.05
N PRO A 228 1.24 -1.93 8.86
CA PRO A 228 -0.16 -1.98 9.22
C PRO A 228 -0.97 -3.00 8.40
N ALA A 229 -2.21 -3.31 8.78
CA ALA A 229 -3.07 -4.05 7.86
C ALA A 229 -3.34 -3.21 6.59
N LEU A 230 -3.50 -3.88 5.44
CA LEU A 230 -3.68 -3.25 4.13
C LEU A 230 -5.01 -2.48 4.05
N PHE A 231 -6.03 -2.98 4.76
CA PHE A 231 -7.27 -2.26 5.06
C PHE A 231 -7.46 -2.18 6.58
N GLY A 232 -7.96 -1.03 7.05
CA GLY A 232 -8.35 -0.85 8.45
C GLY A 232 -9.56 -1.69 8.85
N ARG A 233 -9.93 -1.70 10.13
CA ARG A 233 -11.16 -2.38 10.58
C ARG A 233 -12.39 -1.73 9.94
N LEU A 234 -13.27 -2.54 9.38
CA LEU A 234 -14.54 -2.09 8.76
C LEU A 234 -15.46 -1.33 9.73
N GLU A 235 -15.33 -1.57 11.05
CA GLU A 235 -16.04 -0.84 12.09
C GLU A 235 -15.80 0.67 12.05
N CYS A 236 -14.64 1.09 11.57
CA CYS A 236 -14.26 2.49 11.48
C CYS A 236 -14.82 3.16 10.22
N PHE A 237 -15.13 2.40 9.16
CA PHE A 237 -15.84 2.90 7.97
C PHE A 237 -17.29 3.28 8.29
N LYS A 238 -17.94 2.63 9.27
CA LYS A 238 -19.32 2.94 9.68
C LYS A 238 -19.47 4.28 10.42
N ARG A 239 -18.38 4.96 10.74
CA ARG A 239 -18.36 6.25 11.45
C ARG A 239 -18.07 7.46 10.53
N MET A 240 -17.92 7.23 9.22
CA MET A 240 -18.04 8.29 8.21
C MET A 240 -19.52 8.56 7.92
#